data_AF-A0A5N6PIH0-F1
#
_entry.id   AF-A0A5N6PIH0-F1
#
_cell.length_a   1.000
_cell.length_b   1.000
_cell.length_c   1.000
_cell.angle_alpha   90.00
_cell.angle_beta   90.00
_cell.angle_gamma   90.00
#
_symmetry.space_group_name_H-M   'P 1'
#
loop_
_entity.id
_entity.type
_entity.pdbx_description
1 polymer ?
#
loop_
_entity_poly.entity_id
_entity_poly.type
_entity_poly.pdbx_seq_one_letter_code
_entity_poly.pdbx_strand_id
1 'polypeptide(L)'
;MSDLPFSYGDNMSIDYQVIVKGRTVIVAAETPANEHWLALTNLDLLLPPLEVGVFFCYKKKNTIDMSPETVTNKIKKSLTGVLSTFYPLMGEIVQNSHGEPEVCCNNNGVEFVHAHADIELKDLNFYHPDSSVKGKLVPKINHVAWANYSQSANIFKTPSFRPSMLNPRLPPRYETSFDNLYMPITSLPPSSFDEPLVSRMYHVRADSIERIQSEASTKETKRSKFISFTAYLWKLLADGSNGNANTMSRMGVVVDGRQFLTQIDDKDSSLFENHYGNVISVPYGVASIGDLNTMPLHEVADKVHGFVAETTNESILGG
;
A
#
# COMPACT_ATOMS: atom_id res chain seq x y z
N MET A 1 22.80 -9.34 33.24
CA MET A 1 24.18 -9.60 32.82
C MET A 1 24.11 -10.85 31.97
N SER A 2 23.88 -10.76 30.66
CA SER A 2 24.60 -10.07 29.57
C SER A 2 25.07 -11.20 28.65
N ASP A 3 24.43 -11.31 27.48
CA ASP A 3 25.09 -11.55 26.20
C ASP A 3 24.01 -11.61 25.11
N LEU A 4 23.60 -10.43 24.64
CA LEU A 4 22.94 -10.24 23.35
C LEU A 4 24.06 -10.17 22.29
N PRO A 5 24.17 -11.11 21.35
CA PRO A 5 25.23 -11.08 20.36
C PRO A 5 24.77 -10.29 19.14
N PHE A 6 24.49 -8.99 19.28
CA PHE A 6 24.42 -8.08 18.14
C PHE A 6 24.91 -6.70 18.59
N SER A 7 26.22 -6.52 18.40
CA SER A 7 26.85 -5.20 18.35
C SER A 7 26.09 -4.35 17.33
N TYR A 8 25.34 -3.34 17.78
CA TYR A 8 24.85 -2.25 16.95
C TYR A 8 26.07 -1.43 16.50
N GLY A 9 26.77 -1.96 15.49
CA GLY A 9 27.81 -1.25 14.78
C GLY A 9 27.13 -0.28 13.82
N ASP A 10 27.44 0.99 14.03
CA ASP A 10 27.37 2.14 13.13
C ASP A 10 26.28 2.23 12.06
N ASN A 11 25.74 3.44 11.98
CA ASN A 11 24.95 3.99 10.89
C ASN A 11 25.79 4.08 9.59
N MET A 12 26.42 2.97 9.17
CA MET A 12 27.18 2.90 7.93
C MET A 12 26.18 2.88 6.78
N SER A 13 25.96 4.06 6.21
CA SER A 13 25.53 4.20 4.82
C SER A 13 26.35 3.21 3.99
N ILE A 14 25.69 2.18 3.45
CA ILE A 14 26.33 1.30 2.47
C ILE A 14 26.60 2.16 1.25
N ASP A 15 27.88 2.44 1.00
CA ASP A 15 28.29 3.23 -0.15
C ASP A 15 28.42 2.32 -1.36
N TYR A 16 27.51 2.53 -2.31
CA TYR A 16 27.45 1.83 -3.58
C TYR A 16 26.78 2.78 -4.57
N GLN A 17 27.17 2.68 -5.83
CA GLN A 17 26.70 3.51 -6.92
C GLN A 17 25.69 2.75 -7.77
N VAL A 18 24.68 3.48 -8.23
CA VAL A 18 23.71 3.00 -9.21
C VAL A 18 23.97 3.73 -10.53
N ILE A 19 24.47 2.99 -11.51
CA ILE A 19 24.82 3.51 -12.83
C ILE A 19 23.71 3.18 -13.80
N VAL A 20 22.95 4.20 -14.21
CA VAL A 20 21.93 4.05 -15.25
C VAL A 20 22.58 3.63 -16.57
N LYS A 21 22.13 2.51 -17.14
CA LYS A 21 22.62 1.97 -18.41
C LYS A 21 21.72 2.34 -19.59
N GLY A 22 20.43 2.59 -19.33
CA GLY A 22 19.51 3.06 -20.37
C GLY A 22 18.16 3.48 -19.80
N ARG A 23 17.50 4.36 -20.55
CA ARG A 23 16.12 4.81 -20.32
C ARG A 23 15.32 4.61 -21.59
N THR A 24 14.06 4.23 -21.46
CA THR A 24 13.15 4.05 -22.59
C THR A 24 11.73 4.30 -22.12
N VAL A 25 10.90 4.96 -22.92
CA VAL A 25 9.46 5.04 -22.66
C VAL A 25 8.80 3.82 -23.30
N ILE A 26 8.02 3.08 -22.52
CA ILE A 26 7.30 1.89 -22.97
C ILE A 26 5.83 2.25 -23.13
N VAL A 27 5.33 2.05 -24.34
CA VAL A 27 3.91 2.27 -24.70
C VAL A 27 3.21 0.92 -24.93
N ALA A 28 1.88 0.93 -24.96
CA ALA A 28 1.10 -0.24 -25.36
C ALA A 28 1.26 -0.55 -26.86
N ALA A 29 1.06 -1.82 -27.21
CA ALA A 29 1.14 -2.28 -28.59
C ALA A 29 -0.08 -1.85 -29.43
N GLU A 30 -1.23 -1.71 -28.79
CA GLU A 30 -2.50 -1.32 -29.40
C GLU A 30 -3.08 -0.18 -28.59
N THR A 31 -3.41 0.93 -29.26
CA THR A 31 -4.08 2.08 -28.67
C THR A 31 -5.48 2.21 -29.25
N PRO A 32 -6.49 2.57 -28.44
CA PRO A 32 -7.74 3.08 -28.98
C PRO A 32 -7.46 4.25 -29.93
N ALA A 33 -8.27 4.39 -30.99
CA ALA A 33 -8.08 5.44 -31.99
C ALA A 33 -8.28 6.86 -31.42
N ASN A 34 -8.92 6.99 -30.25
CA ASN A 34 -9.24 8.25 -29.60
C ASN A 34 -8.71 8.24 -28.16
N GLU A 35 -8.21 9.39 -27.72
CA GLU A 35 -8.01 9.68 -26.31
C GLU A 35 -9.35 9.63 -25.58
N HIS A 36 -9.34 9.16 -24.34
CA HIS A 36 -10.50 9.20 -23.47
C HIS A 36 -10.11 9.51 -22.03
N TRP A 37 -11.05 10.08 -21.30
CA TRP A 37 -10.87 10.53 -19.93
C TRP A 37 -11.58 9.57 -18.98
N LEU A 38 -10.89 9.22 -17.89
CA LEU A 38 -11.46 8.45 -16.79
C LEU A 38 -11.59 9.34 -15.57
N ALA A 39 -12.83 9.57 -15.13
CA ALA A 39 -13.09 10.25 -13.87
C ALA A 39 -12.59 9.39 -12.69
N LEU A 40 -11.98 10.06 -11.70
CA LEU A 40 -11.67 9.46 -10.41
C LEU A 40 -12.96 9.31 -9.60
N THR A 41 -13.07 8.22 -8.84
CA THR A 41 -14.20 8.00 -7.93
C THR A 41 -14.00 8.75 -6.62
N ASN A 42 -15.05 8.92 -5.81
CA ASN A 42 -14.91 9.53 -4.48
C ASN A 42 -13.85 8.80 -3.63
N LEU A 43 -13.76 7.47 -3.74
CA LEU A 43 -12.78 6.66 -3.01
C LEU A 43 -11.33 6.88 -3.51
N ASP A 44 -11.15 7.23 -4.79
CA ASP A 44 -9.85 7.63 -5.32
C ASP A 44 -9.38 8.97 -4.74
N LEU A 45 -10.33 9.86 -4.43
CA LEU A 45 -10.08 11.20 -3.87
C LEU A 45 -9.94 11.23 -2.34
N LEU A 46 -10.26 10.13 -1.63
CA LEU A 46 -10.17 10.06 -0.17
C LEU A 46 -8.73 10.10 0.35
N LEU A 47 -7.79 9.54 -0.42
CA LEU A 47 -6.39 9.50 -0.02
C LEU A 47 -5.61 10.67 -0.61
N PRO A 48 -4.65 11.24 0.12
CA PRO A 48 -3.69 12.16 -0.48
C PRO A 48 -2.91 11.42 -1.59
N PRO A 49 -2.34 12.13 -2.57
CA PRO A 49 -1.43 11.53 -3.53
C PRO A 49 -0.27 10.83 -2.81
N LEU A 50 -0.18 9.50 -2.95
CA LEU A 50 0.88 8.68 -2.35
C LEU A 50 1.84 8.16 -3.43
N GLU A 51 3.13 8.45 -3.27
CA GLU A 51 4.18 7.83 -4.06
C GLU A 51 4.57 6.48 -3.43
N VAL A 52 4.08 5.39 -4.02
CA VAL A 52 4.37 4.04 -3.54
C VAL A 52 5.44 3.38 -4.40
N GLY A 53 6.59 3.09 -3.80
CA GLY A 53 7.67 2.31 -4.41
C GLY A 53 7.72 0.88 -3.89
N VAL A 54 7.81 -0.11 -4.78
CA VAL A 54 7.98 -1.52 -4.42
C VAL A 54 9.32 -2.03 -4.96
N PHE A 55 10.05 -2.79 -4.15
CA PHE A 55 11.34 -3.36 -4.50
C PHE A 55 11.26 -4.89 -4.54
N PHE A 56 11.52 -5.48 -5.70
CA PHE A 56 11.48 -6.93 -5.91
C PHE A 56 12.90 -7.50 -6.10
N CYS A 57 13.19 -8.57 -5.36
CA CYS A 57 14.47 -9.26 -5.35
C CYS A 57 14.38 -10.60 -6.07
N TYR A 58 15.13 -10.78 -7.16
CA TYR A 58 15.16 -12.04 -7.90
C TYR A 58 16.54 -12.67 -7.85
N LYS A 59 16.62 -13.92 -7.39
CA LYS A 59 17.86 -14.70 -7.43
C LYS A 59 18.19 -15.12 -8.86
N LYS A 60 19.41 -14.84 -9.30
CA LYS A 60 19.93 -15.31 -10.59
C LYS A 60 19.88 -16.85 -10.65
N LYS A 61 19.27 -17.39 -11.71
CA LYS A 61 19.26 -18.83 -12.00
C LYS A 61 20.34 -19.14 -13.03
N ASN A 62 21.19 -20.11 -12.74
CA ASN A 62 22.30 -20.49 -13.63
C ASN A 62 21.84 -21.30 -14.86
N THR A 63 20.58 -21.75 -14.89
CA THR A 63 20.03 -22.63 -15.94
C THR A 63 19.39 -21.88 -17.12
N ILE A 64 19.23 -20.56 -17.01
CA ILE A 64 18.55 -19.71 -18.01
C ILE A 64 19.45 -18.51 -18.26
N ASP A 65 19.49 -18.04 -19.52
CA ASP A 65 20.14 -16.76 -19.80
C ASP A 65 19.43 -15.63 -19.05
N MET A 66 20.16 -15.04 -18.11
CA MET A 66 19.80 -13.86 -17.32
C MET A 66 20.80 -12.73 -17.55
N SER A 67 21.36 -12.64 -18.76
CA SER A 67 22.11 -11.46 -19.19
C SER A 67 21.22 -10.22 -19.06
N PRO A 68 21.80 -9.04 -18.76
CA PRO A 68 21.02 -7.82 -18.59
C PRO A 68 20.16 -7.48 -19.81
N GLU A 69 20.66 -7.75 -21.02
CA GLU A 69 19.92 -7.57 -22.27
C GLU A 69 18.70 -8.48 -22.36
N THR A 70 18.87 -9.79 -22.12
CA THR A 70 17.77 -10.76 -22.16
C THR A 70 16.69 -10.43 -21.13
N VAL A 71 17.08 -10.06 -19.91
CA VAL A 71 16.13 -9.67 -18.85
C VAL A 71 15.39 -8.39 -19.24
N THR A 72 16.12 -7.36 -19.69
CA THR A 72 15.55 -6.08 -20.11
C THR A 72 14.54 -6.27 -21.25
N ASN A 73 14.90 -7.01 -22.29
CA ASN A 73 14.03 -7.25 -23.44
C ASN A 73 12.77 -8.03 -23.06
N LYS A 74 12.89 -9.03 -22.18
CA LYS A 74 11.74 -9.77 -21.66
C LYS A 74 10.80 -8.87 -20.86
N ILE A 75 11.33 -8.05 -19.95
CA ILE A 75 10.51 -7.16 -19.12
C ILE A 75 9.81 -6.11 -20.00
N LYS A 76 10.54 -5.42 -20.89
CA LYS A 76 9.97 -4.46 -21.83
C LYS A 76 8.82 -5.06 -22.64
N LYS A 77 9.04 -6.23 -23.25
CA LYS A 77 8.02 -6.93 -24.03
C LYS A 77 6.79 -7.29 -23.20
N SER A 78 6.99 -7.80 -21.98
CA SER A 78 5.88 -8.13 -21.08
C SER A 78 5.11 -6.88 -20.64
N LEU A 79 5.81 -5.79 -20.36
CA LEU A 79 5.23 -4.53 -19.92
C LEU A 79 4.36 -3.93 -21.03
N THR A 80 4.83 -3.90 -22.28
CA THR A 80 4.01 -3.47 -23.43
C THR A 80 2.67 -4.21 -23.51
N GLY A 81 2.64 -5.51 -23.24
CA GLY A 81 1.40 -6.29 -23.23
C GLY A 81 0.49 -5.98 -22.05
N VAL A 82 1.06 -5.82 -20.85
CA VAL A 82 0.31 -5.45 -19.64
C VAL A 82 -0.33 -4.07 -19.79
N LEU A 83 0.41 -3.11 -20.35
CA LEU A 83 -0.05 -1.74 -20.53
C LEU A 83 -1.26 -1.63 -21.47
N SER A 84 -1.42 -2.52 -22.46
CA SER A 84 -2.65 -2.57 -23.26
C SER A 84 -3.90 -2.85 -22.40
N THR A 85 -3.74 -3.68 -21.36
CA THR A 85 -4.83 -4.05 -20.44
C THR A 85 -5.01 -3.00 -19.34
N PHE A 86 -3.92 -2.46 -18.83
CA PHE A 86 -3.89 -1.44 -17.78
C PHE A 86 -3.59 -0.07 -18.37
N TYR A 87 -4.30 0.32 -19.43
CA TYR A 87 -4.01 1.53 -20.20
C TYR A 87 -3.99 2.85 -19.40
N PRO A 88 -4.74 3.04 -18.29
CA PRO A 88 -4.69 4.31 -17.54
C PRO A 88 -3.32 4.60 -16.91
N LEU A 89 -2.50 3.56 -16.74
CA LEU A 89 -1.14 3.66 -16.21
C LEU A 89 -0.21 4.50 -17.10
N MET A 90 -0.51 4.57 -18.40
CA MET A 90 0.23 5.39 -19.36
C MET A 90 -0.42 6.76 -19.60
N GLY A 91 -1.45 7.08 -18.82
CA GLY A 91 -2.16 8.34 -18.91
C GLY A 91 -1.55 9.42 -18.03
N GLU A 92 -2.13 10.60 -18.12
CA GLU A 92 -1.76 11.76 -17.31
C GLU A 92 -2.95 12.23 -16.48
N ILE A 93 -2.71 12.68 -15.25
CA ILE A 93 -3.76 13.31 -14.43
C ILE A 93 -3.94 14.75 -14.92
N VAL A 94 -5.12 15.06 -15.43
CA VAL A 94 -5.51 16.39 -15.92
C VAL A 94 -6.72 16.90 -15.14
N GLN A 95 -6.98 18.20 -15.17
CA GLN A 95 -8.19 18.77 -14.57
C GLN A 95 -9.27 18.96 -15.64
N ASN A 96 -10.50 18.60 -15.32
CA ASN A 96 -11.66 18.87 -16.16
C ASN A 96 -12.14 20.33 -16.03
N SER A 97 -13.20 20.71 -16.75
CA SER A 97 -13.76 22.07 -16.72
C SER A 97 -14.27 22.52 -15.34
N HIS A 98 -14.49 21.59 -14.42
CA HIS A 98 -14.94 21.83 -13.05
C HIS A 98 -13.76 21.81 -12.04
N GLY A 99 -12.54 21.60 -12.50
CA GLY A 99 -11.33 21.52 -11.66
C GLY A 99 -11.12 20.15 -10.99
N GLU A 100 -11.91 19.14 -11.36
CA GLU A 100 -11.77 17.78 -10.82
C GLU A 100 -10.70 17.01 -11.60
N PRO A 101 -9.89 16.18 -10.92
CA PRO A 101 -8.87 15.37 -11.58
C PRO A 101 -9.48 14.19 -12.35
N GLU A 102 -8.98 13.97 -13.56
CA GLU A 102 -9.31 12.85 -14.44
C GLU A 102 -8.04 12.27 -15.06
N VAL A 103 -8.05 10.99 -15.42
CA VAL A 103 -6.93 10.36 -16.14
C VAL A 103 -7.16 10.49 -17.65
N CYS A 104 -6.35 11.29 -18.31
CA CYS A 104 -6.27 11.36 -19.77
C CYS A 104 -5.50 10.15 -20.29
N CYS A 105 -6.21 9.19 -20.87
CA CYS A 105 -5.62 7.96 -21.40
C CYS A 105 -5.08 8.18 -22.83
N ASN A 106 -3.90 8.79 -22.92
CA ASN A 106 -3.26 9.22 -24.18
C ASN A 106 -2.08 8.33 -24.62
N ASN A 107 -1.82 7.22 -23.92
CA ASN A 107 -0.70 6.31 -24.20
C ASN A 107 0.67 7.03 -24.26
N ASN A 108 0.88 8.03 -23.38
CA ASN A 108 2.19 8.71 -23.23
C ASN A 108 3.33 7.75 -22.84
N GLY A 109 2.97 6.57 -22.33
CA GLY A 109 3.87 5.49 -21.97
C GLY A 109 4.43 5.65 -20.56
N VAL A 110 5.20 4.66 -20.14
CA VAL A 110 5.82 4.60 -18.80
C VAL A 110 7.34 4.59 -18.92
N GLU A 111 8.01 5.31 -18.02
CA GLU A 111 9.48 5.32 -17.99
C GLU A 111 10.01 3.96 -17.52
N PHE A 112 10.83 3.34 -18.35
CA PHE A 112 11.59 2.14 -18.01
C PHE A 112 13.08 2.48 -17.93
N VAL A 113 13.66 2.26 -16.76
CA VAL A 113 15.08 2.49 -16.50
C VAL A 113 15.76 1.15 -16.17
N HIS A 114 16.85 0.85 -16.86
CA HIS A 114 17.75 -0.25 -16.48
C HIS A 114 19.08 0.34 -16.00
N ALA A 115 19.52 -0.10 -14.83
CA ALA A 115 20.72 0.35 -14.17
C ALA A 115 21.52 -0.84 -13.62
N HIS A 116 22.80 -0.60 -13.35
CA HIS A 116 23.69 -1.52 -12.66
C HIS A 116 24.07 -0.93 -11.30
N ALA A 117 23.95 -1.71 -10.25
CA ALA A 117 24.47 -1.36 -8.93
C ALA A 117 25.76 -2.16 -8.68
N ASP A 118 26.80 -1.51 -8.19
CA ASP A 118 28.11 -2.11 -7.86
C ASP A 118 28.11 -2.79 -6.48
N ILE A 119 26.99 -3.45 -6.14
CA ILE A 119 26.79 -4.19 -4.91
C ILE A 119 26.01 -5.49 -5.19
N GLU A 120 26.30 -6.54 -4.43
CA GLU A 120 25.49 -7.75 -4.49
C GLU A 120 24.24 -7.62 -3.61
N LEU A 121 23.14 -8.24 -4.04
CA LEU A 121 21.86 -8.18 -3.33
C LEU A 121 21.92 -8.68 -1.88
N LYS A 122 22.81 -9.64 -1.60
CA LYS A 122 23.02 -10.21 -0.26
C LYS A 122 23.71 -9.24 0.71
N ASP A 123 24.41 -8.24 0.18
CA ASP A 123 25.19 -7.26 0.95
C ASP A 123 24.35 -5.99 1.24
N LEU A 124 23.11 -5.93 0.74
CA LEU A 124 22.15 -4.88 1.10
C LEU A 124 21.63 -5.07 2.52
N ASN A 125 21.60 -3.98 3.29
CA ASN A 125 20.99 -3.97 4.62
C ASN A 125 19.50 -3.64 4.54
N PHE A 126 18.67 -4.68 4.43
CA PHE A 126 17.20 -4.52 4.42
C PHE A 126 16.63 -4.05 5.75
N TYR A 127 17.35 -4.16 6.87
CA TYR A 127 16.89 -3.64 8.16
C TYR A 127 16.78 -2.10 8.15
N HIS A 128 17.63 -1.41 7.38
CA HIS A 128 17.61 0.04 7.17
C HIS A 128 17.36 0.38 5.69
N PRO A 129 16.11 0.24 5.20
CA PRO A 129 15.81 0.42 3.77
C PRO A 129 15.98 1.87 3.30
N ASP A 130 15.85 2.86 4.17
CA ASP A 130 16.04 4.27 3.81
C ASP A 130 17.48 4.57 3.37
N SER A 131 18.47 3.91 3.96
CA SER A 131 19.90 4.11 3.63
C SER A 131 20.40 3.15 2.55
N SER A 132 19.81 1.94 2.46
CA SER A 132 20.30 0.89 1.56
C SER A 132 19.51 0.72 0.27
N VAL A 133 18.27 1.21 0.16
CA VAL A 133 17.39 0.98 -1.00
C VAL A 133 16.74 2.27 -1.49
N LYS A 134 16.10 3.02 -0.60
CA LYS A 134 15.33 4.22 -0.95
C LYS A 134 16.22 5.29 -1.56
N GLY A 135 15.77 5.90 -2.67
CA GLY A 135 16.52 6.94 -3.37
C GLY A 135 17.72 6.43 -4.17
N LYS A 136 18.10 5.16 -4.03
CA LYS A 136 19.16 4.50 -4.82
C LYS A 136 18.57 3.50 -5.81
N LEU A 137 17.98 2.41 -5.31
CA LEU A 137 17.40 1.31 -6.11
C LEU A 137 15.89 1.50 -6.35
N VAL A 138 15.23 2.27 -5.49
CA VAL A 138 13.87 2.76 -5.70
C VAL A 138 13.97 4.26 -5.87
N PRO A 139 14.10 4.76 -7.12
CA PRO A 139 14.19 6.18 -7.38
C PRO A 139 12.87 6.86 -6.97
N LYS A 140 12.93 8.18 -6.69
CA LYS A 140 11.71 8.97 -6.54
C LYS A 140 10.90 8.87 -7.82
N ILE A 141 9.63 8.52 -7.69
CA ILE A 141 8.74 8.38 -8.83
C ILE A 141 8.44 9.79 -9.31
N ASN A 142 8.86 10.14 -10.52
CA ASN A 142 8.40 11.38 -11.12
C ASN A 142 6.92 11.21 -11.48
N HIS A 143 6.07 12.20 -11.20
CA HIS A 143 4.59 12.15 -11.17
C HIS A 143 3.87 11.67 -12.45
N VAL A 144 4.57 11.14 -13.46
CA VAL A 144 4.05 10.94 -14.82
C VAL A 144 3.96 9.46 -15.24
N ALA A 145 4.33 8.48 -14.40
CA ALA A 145 4.18 7.09 -14.82
C ALA A 145 4.02 6.11 -13.65
N TRP A 146 2.79 5.68 -13.41
CA TRP A 146 2.57 4.40 -12.75
C TRP A 146 2.77 3.29 -13.79
N ALA A 147 3.65 2.32 -13.54
CA ALA A 147 3.41 0.92 -13.88
C ALA A 147 4.58 0.09 -13.38
N ASN A 148 4.33 -0.81 -12.43
CA ASN A 148 5.24 -1.93 -12.19
C ASN A 148 4.42 -3.21 -11.95
N TYR A 149 4.03 -3.84 -13.06
CA TYR A 149 3.70 -5.26 -13.08
C TYR A 149 4.59 -5.93 -14.13
N SER A 150 5.69 -6.53 -13.67
CA SER A 150 6.55 -7.36 -14.52
C SER A 150 6.74 -8.73 -13.89
N GLN A 151 5.63 -9.48 -13.82
CA GLN A 151 5.56 -10.94 -13.92
C GLN A 151 4.12 -11.39 -13.64
N SER A 152 3.37 -11.71 -14.69
CA SER A 152 2.46 -12.85 -14.66
C SER A 152 2.28 -13.38 -16.07
N ALA A 153 2.75 -14.61 -16.30
CA ALA A 153 2.04 -15.47 -17.22
C ALA A 153 0.66 -15.68 -16.60
N ASN A 154 -0.39 -15.24 -17.30
CA ASN A 154 -1.79 -15.19 -16.90
C ASN A 154 -2.15 -14.02 -15.97
N ILE A 155 -2.46 -12.86 -16.56
CA ILE A 155 -3.47 -11.97 -15.99
C ILE A 155 -4.78 -12.78 -16.01
N PHE A 156 -5.13 -13.44 -14.90
CA PHE A 156 -6.33 -14.26 -14.84
C PHE A 156 -7.62 -13.41 -14.78
N LYS A 157 -7.52 -12.09 -14.59
CA LYS A 157 -8.67 -11.18 -14.48
C LYS A 157 -8.40 -9.83 -15.14
N THR A 158 -9.28 -9.44 -16.07
CA THR A 158 -9.23 -8.15 -16.78
C THR A 158 -9.71 -7.02 -15.86
N PRO A 159 -8.94 -5.93 -15.68
CA PRO A 159 -9.35 -4.80 -14.84
C PRO A 159 -10.58 -4.08 -15.40
N SER A 160 -11.43 -3.59 -14.50
CA SER A 160 -12.58 -2.73 -14.79
C SER A 160 -12.27 -1.30 -14.37
N PHE A 161 -12.51 -0.36 -15.29
CA PHE A 161 -12.28 1.07 -15.10
C PHE A 161 -13.60 1.86 -15.17
N ARG A 162 -14.69 1.30 -14.64
CA ARG A 162 -16.03 1.92 -14.68
C ARG A 162 -16.26 2.79 -13.43
N PRO A 163 -16.19 4.13 -13.52
CA PRO A 163 -16.36 5.00 -12.35
C PRO A 163 -17.81 5.02 -11.85
N SER A 164 -18.77 4.81 -12.76
CA SER A 164 -20.22 4.80 -12.48
C SER A 164 -20.68 3.76 -11.45
N MET A 165 -19.80 2.84 -11.04
CA MET A 165 -20.08 1.84 -10.03
C MET A 165 -20.07 2.39 -8.60
N LEU A 166 -19.41 3.52 -8.38
CA LEU A 166 -19.26 4.17 -7.07
C LEU A 166 -19.90 5.56 -7.07
N ASN A 167 -21.10 5.66 -7.67
CA ASN A 167 -21.83 6.91 -7.70
C ASN A 167 -22.36 7.27 -6.29
N PRO A 168 -22.37 8.56 -5.92
CA PRO A 168 -23.01 9.02 -4.70
C PRO A 168 -24.49 8.66 -4.67
N ARG A 169 -25.04 8.53 -3.46
CA ARG A 169 -26.47 8.33 -3.25
C ARG A 169 -27.27 9.50 -3.82
N LEU A 170 -28.45 9.20 -4.36
CA LEU A 170 -29.40 10.19 -4.85
C LEU A 170 -30.78 9.99 -4.17
N PRO A 171 -31.21 10.88 -3.25
CA PRO A 171 -30.53 12.11 -2.80
C PRO A 171 -29.30 11.82 -1.91
N PRO A 172 -28.34 12.75 -1.83
CA PRO A 172 -27.22 12.65 -0.89
C PRO A 172 -27.74 12.58 0.55
N ARG A 173 -27.13 11.73 1.38
CA ARG A 173 -27.44 11.63 2.81
C ARG A 173 -26.15 11.76 3.60
N TYR A 174 -26.05 12.87 4.33
CA TYR A 174 -24.89 13.17 5.18
C TYR A 174 -25.09 12.57 6.57
N GLU A 175 -24.07 11.88 7.10
CA GLU A 175 -24.04 11.44 8.50
C GLU A 175 -22.89 12.14 9.22
N THR A 176 -23.16 12.67 10.41
CA THR A 176 -22.18 13.41 11.22
C THR A 176 -21.04 12.52 11.74
N SER A 177 -21.17 11.20 11.64
CA SER A 177 -20.12 10.23 11.95
C SER A 177 -18.88 10.41 11.07
N PHE A 178 -19.05 10.88 9.83
CA PHE A 178 -17.95 11.10 8.88
C PHE A 178 -17.13 12.36 9.16
N ASP A 179 -17.67 13.33 9.91
CA ASP A 179 -16.96 14.58 10.24
C ASP A 179 -15.69 14.33 11.07
N ASN A 180 -15.65 13.23 11.81
CA ASN A 180 -14.49 12.81 12.60
C ASN A 180 -13.53 11.89 11.84
N LEU A 181 -13.89 11.45 10.63
CA LEU A 181 -13.09 10.53 9.81
C LEU A 181 -12.16 11.27 8.85
N TYR A 182 -12.61 12.40 8.33
CA TYR A 182 -11.90 13.15 7.30
C TYR A 182 -11.60 14.58 7.76
N MET A 183 -10.44 15.08 7.39
CA MET A 183 -10.09 16.49 7.53
C MET A 183 -9.46 17.00 6.23
N PRO A 184 -9.71 18.26 5.84
CA PRO A 184 -9.05 18.83 4.67
C PRO A 184 -7.52 18.77 4.82
N ILE A 185 -6.82 18.38 3.75
CA ILE A 185 -5.35 18.36 3.71
C ILE A 185 -4.80 19.76 4.02
N THR A 186 -5.49 20.82 3.57
CA THR A 186 -5.15 22.22 3.86
C THR A 186 -5.20 22.59 5.34
N SER A 187 -5.87 21.80 6.17
CA SER A 187 -5.94 21.97 7.62
C SER A 187 -4.82 21.23 8.36
N LEU A 188 -4.01 20.43 7.67
CA LEU A 188 -2.87 19.75 8.30
C LEU A 188 -1.77 20.77 8.61
N PRO A 189 -1.14 20.70 9.80
CA PRO A 189 0.01 21.55 10.09
C PRO A 189 1.14 21.23 9.11
N PRO A 190 1.98 22.22 8.73
CA PRO A 190 3.15 21.95 7.91
C PRO A 190 4.00 20.88 8.59
N SER A 191 4.35 19.83 7.84
CA SER A 191 5.10 18.69 8.35
C SER A 191 6.45 19.15 8.91
N SER A 192 6.52 19.34 10.22
CA SER A 192 7.73 19.62 10.98
C SER A 192 7.94 18.47 11.94
N PHE A 193 8.48 17.37 11.42
CA PHE A 193 9.13 16.42 12.32
C PHE A 193 10.47 17.04 12.68
N ASP A 194 10.62 17.48 13.93
CA ASP A 194 11.89 18.03 14.46
C ASP A 194 13.03 17.00 14.40
N GLU A 195 12.68 15.71 14.34
CA GLU A 195 13.61 14.60 14.19
C GLU A 195 13.32 13.79 12.90
N PRO A 196 14.36 13.29 12.20
CA PRO A 196 14.17 12.49 11.00
C PRO A 196 13.52 11.14 11.34
N LEU A 197 12.38 10.86 10.73
CA LEU A 197 11.76 9.53 10.80
C LEU A 197 12.67 8.49 10.13
N VAL A 198 12.84 7.34 10.79
CA VAL A 198 13.66 6.23 10.29
C VAL A 198 12.78 5.03 10.01
N SER A 199 12.78 4.53 8.78
CA SER A 199 12.17 3.26 8.42
C SER A 199 13.05 2.08 8.83
N ARG A 200 12.43 1.04 9.39
CA ARG A 200 13.10 -0.22 9.76
C ARG A 200 12.26 -1.42 9.35
N MET A 201 12.90 -2.44 8.77
CA MET A 201 12.24 -3.69 8.43
C MET A 201 12.53 -4.74 9.48
N TYR A 202 11.49 -5.31 10.10
CA TYR A 202 11.63 -6.33 11.12
C TYR A 202 11.27 -7.71 10.58
N HIS A 203 12.13 -8.69 10.84
CA HIS A 203 11.82 -10.09 10.60
C HIS A 203 11.21 -10.70 11.87
N VAL A 204 9.91 -11.00 11.84
CA VAL A 204 9.22 -11.69 12.92
C VAL A 204 9.10 -13.17 12.57
N ARG A 205 9.68 -14.03 13.40
CA ARG A 205 9.66 -15.48 13.16
C ARG A 205 8.27 -16.08 13.35
N ALA A 206 8.00 -17.18 12.65
CA ALA A 206 6.71 -17.86 12.68
C ALA A 206 6.32 -18.35 14.09
N ASP A 207 7.26 -18.90 14.86
CA ASP A 207 7.06 -19.33 16.25
C ASP A 207 6.59 -18.18 17.16
N SER A 208 7.11 -16.98 16.92
CA SER A 208 6.73 -15.79 17.67
C SER A 208 5.33 -15.31 17.28
N ILE A 209 4.97 -15.38 16.00
CA ILE A 209 3.59 -15.10 15.55
C ILE A 209 2.60 -16.12 16.13
N GLU A 210 2.97 -17.40 16.20
CA GLU A 210 2.12 -18.44 16.78
C GLU A 210 1.90 -18.22 18.28
N ARG A 211 2.94 -17.82 19.02
CA ARG A 211 2.81 -17.42 20.43
C ARG A 211 1.91 -16.21 20.61
N ILE A 212 2.12 -15.14 19.83
CA ILE A 212 1.26 -13.93 19.84
C ILE A 212 -0.19 -14.31 19.54
N GLN A 213 -0.42 -15.17 18.55
CA GLN A 213 -1.76 -15.63 18.19
C GLN A 213 -2.41 -16.43 19.33
N SER A 214 -1.64 -17.27 20.02
CA SER A 214 -2.13 -18.03 21.18
C SER A 214 -2.51 -17.12 22.34
N GLU A 215 -1.71 -16.11 22.65
CA GLU A 215 -1.99 -15.15 23.75
C GLU A 215 -3.16 -14.22 23.43
N ALA A 216 -3.36 -13.90 22.15
CA ALA A 216 -4.47 -13.11 21.65
C ALA A 216 -5.78 -13.90 21.50
N SER A 217 -5.75 -15.22 21.72
CA SER A 217 -6.93 -16.09 21.57
C SER A 217 -7.43 -16.57 22.93
N THR A 218 -8.71 -16.88 23.01
CA THR A 218 -9.31 -17.56 24.18
C THR A 218 -9.59 -19.02 23.85
N LYS A 219 -10.05 -19.81 24.84
CA LYS A 219 -10.48 -21.20 24.61
C LYS A 219 -11.64 -21.31 23.61
N GLU A 220 -12.44 -20.26 23.51
CA GLU A 220 -13.66 -20.22 22.70
C GLU A 220 -13.44 -19.52 21.37
N THR A 221 -12.54 -18.53 21.32
CA THR A 221 -12.34 -17.69 20.13
C THR A 221 -10.88 -17.69 19.71
N LYS A 222 -10.62 -18.23 18.51
CA LYS A 222 -9.30 -18.19 17.86
C LYS A 222 -9.19 -16.95 16.98
N ARG A 223 -8.23 -16.06 17.28
CA ARG A 223 -7.96 -14.85 16.48
C ARG A 223 -7.05 -15.16 15.28
N SER A 224 -7.16 -14.38 14.21
CA SER A 224 -6.29 -14.52 13.04
C SER A 224 -4.89 -13.93 13.33
N LYS A 225 -3.86 -14.39 12.62
CA LYS A 225 -2.48 -13.86 12.78
C LYS A 225 -2.43 -12.34 12.61
N PHE A 226 -3.21 -11.80 11.68
CA PHE A 226 -3.32 -10.36 11.44
C PHE A 226 -3.89 -9.63 12.65
N ILE A 227 -5.06 -10.04 13.15
CA ILE A 227 -5.70 -9.39 14.31
C ILE A 227 -4.81 -9.49 15.54
N SER A 228 -4.22 -10.66 15.80
CA SER A 228 -3.32 -10.87 16.94
C SER A 228 -2.07 -9.99 16.86
N PHE A 229 -1.46 -9.88 15.68
CA PHE A 229 -0.27 -9.05 15.50
C PHE A 229 -0.58 -7.55 15.57
N THR A 230 -1.71 -7.11 15.02
CA THR A 230 -2.17 -5.72 15.15
C THR A 230 -2.43 -5.34 16.61
N ALA A 231 -3.07 -6.21 17.39
CA ALA A 231 -3.28 -6.00 18.83
C ALA A 231 -1.95 -5.91 19.60
N TYR A 232 -1.02 -6.81 19.28
CA TYR A 232 0.32 -6.80 19.87
C TYR A 232 1.07 -5.50 19.54
N LEU A 233 1.04 -5.07 18.27
CA LEU A 233 1.68 -3.83 17.83
C LEU A 233 1.04 -2.61 18.50
N TRP A 234 -0.28 -2.59 18.67
CA TRP A 234 -0.97 -1.50 19.35
C TRP A 234 -0.53 -1.34 20.80
N LYS A 235 -0.46 -2.46 21.54
CA LYS A 235 0.11 -2.48 22.91
C LYS A 235 1.57 -2.04 22.93
N LEU A 236 2.40 -2.59 22.04
CA LEU A 236 3.83 -2.30 21.98
C LEU A 236 4.09 -0.80 21.74
N LEU A 237 3.34 -0.19 20.82
CA LEU A 237 3.47 1.24 20.53
C LEU A 237 2.92 2.12 21.64
N ALA A 238 1.87 1.69 22.35
CA ALA A 238 1.37 2.39 23.52
C ALA A 238 2.38 2.40 24.68
N ASP A 239 3.01 1.25 24.95
CA ASP A 239 4.02 1.07 25.98
C ASP A 239 5.30 1.87 25.69
N GLY A 240 5.72 1.94 24.41
CA GLY A 240 6.87 2.71 23.97
C GLY A 240 6.64 4.22 23.81
N SER A 241 5.43 4.72 24.07
CA SER A 241 5.08 6.13 23.88
C SER A 241 5.39 6.99 25.12
N ASN A 242 5.72 8.26 24.93
CA ASN A 242 5.93 9.24 26.01
C ASN A 242 4.60 9.79 26.59
N GLY A 243 3.46 9.20 26.23
CA GLY A 243 2.15 9.63 26.70
C GLY A 243 1.89 9.25 28.16
N ASN A 244 1.00 9.98 28.82
CA ASN A 244 0.51 9.58 30.15
C ASN A 244 -0.60 8.51 30.02
N ALA A 245 -0.99 7.88 31.12
CA ALA A 245 -2.02 6.83 31.12
C ALA A 245 -3.37 7.27 30.51
N ASN A 246 -3.71 8.56 30.57
CA ASN A 246 -4.97 9.10 30.04
C ASN A 246 -4.87 9.51 28.56
N THR A 247 -3.68 9.42 27.96
CA THR A 247 -3.47 9.80 26.57
C THR A 247 -4.13 8.76 25.67
N MET A 248 -4.98 9.22 24.75
CA MET A 248 -5.75 8.36 23.85
C MET A 248 -4.89 7.94 22.66
N SER A 249 -4.74 6.63 22.48
CA SER A 249 -4.09 5.99 21.34
C SER A 249 -5.13 5.51 20.34
N ARG A 250 -4.81 5.65 19.04
CA ARG A 250 -5.67 5.21 17.94
C ARG A 250 -4.93 4.19 17.08
N MET A 251 -5.62 3.13 16.69
CA MET A 251 -5.11 2.12 15.76
C MET A 251 -6.09 1.97 14.61
N GLY A 252 -5.67 2.39 13.41
CA GLY A 252 -6.42 2.22 12.17
C GLY A 252 -5.94 0.99 11.40
N VAL A 253 -6.86 0.33 10.71
CA VAL A 253 -6.56 -0.82 9.83
C VAL A 253 -7.14 -0.54 8.45
N VAL A 254 -6.33 -0.61 7.41
CA VAL A 254 -6.82 -0.52 6.03
C VAL A 254 -7.43 -1.86 5.61
N VAL A 255 -8.69 -1.83 5.18
CA VAL A 255 -9.46 -3.00 4.75
C VAL A 255 -9.85 -2.84 3.28
N ASP A 256 -9.74 -3.91 2.50
CA ASP A 256 -10.25 -3.95 1.11
C ASP A 256 -11.78 -3.96 1.12
N GLY A 257 -12.37 -2.89 0.60
CA GLY A 257 -13.80 -2.68 0.60
C GLY A 257 -14.57 -3.56 -0.41
N ARG A 258 -13.86 -4.19 -1.36
CA ARG A 258 -14.50 -4.98 -2.45
C ARG A 258 -15.39 -6.08 -1.91
N GLN A 259 -14.93 -6.80 -0.88
CA GLN A 259 -15.66 -7.94 -0.30
C GLN A 259 -17.03 -7.56 0.30
N PHE A 260 -17.22 -6.30 0.67
CA PHE A 260 -18.48 -5.83 1.23
C PHE A 260 -19.45 -5.42 0.12
N LEU A 261 -18.94 -4.76 -0.93
CA LEU A 261 -19.72 -4.36 -2.10
C LEU A 261 -20.23 -5.57 -2.91
N THR A 262 -19.50 -6.68 -2.90
CA THR A 262 -19.91 -7.93 -3.56
C THR A 262 -21.10 -8.64 -2.90
N GLN A 263 -21.48 -8.27 -1.67
CA GLN A 263 -22.60 -8.91 -0.95
C GLN A 263 -23.97 -8.28 -1.26
N ILE A 264 -24.01 -7.23 -2.08
CA ILE A 264 -25.23 -6.44 -2.34
C ILE A 264 -26.09 -7.08 -3.45
N ASP A 265 -25.48 -7.73 -4.45
CA ASP A 265 -26.20 -8.47 -5.50
C ASP A 265 -25.25 -9.47 -6.21
N ASP A 266 -25.66 -10.74 -6.36
CA ASP A 266 -24.84 -11.80 -6.97
C ASP A 266 -24.41 -11.46 -8.42
N LYS A 267 -25.14 -10.57 -9.09
CA LYS A 267 -24.81 -10.07 -10.44
C LYS A 267 -23.66 -9.07 -10.46
N ASP A 268 -23.55 -8.22 -9.44
CA ASP A 268 -22.56 -7.13 -9.38
C ASP A 268 -21.28 -7.53 -8.62
N SER A 269 -21.30 -8.68 -7.95
CA SER A 269 -20.14 -9.27 -7.26
C SER A 269 -18.90 -9.38 -8.16
N SER A 270 -19.09 -9.80 -9.42
CA SER A 270 -17.99 -9.91 -10.39
C SER A 270 -17.42 -8.55 -10.85
N LEU A 271 -18.18 -7.46 -10.68
CA LEU A 271 -17.80 -6.13 -11.17
C LEU A 271 -16.77 -5.47 -10.24
N PHE A 272 -16.94 -5.59 -8.93
CA PHE A 272 -16.04 -4.98 -7.94
C PHE A 272 -14.75 -5.77 -7.75
N GLU A 273 -14.79 -7.09 -7.96
CA GLU A 273 -13.62 -7.95 -7.82
C GLU A 273 -12.46 -7.51 -8.72
N ASN A 274 -12.79 -6.96 -9.90
CA ASN A 274 -11.82 -6.51 -10.90
C ASN A 274 -11.73 -4.99 -11.01
N HIS A 275 -12.45 -4.23 -10.18
CA HIS A 275 -12.37 -2.77 -10.20
C HIS A 275 -10.93 -2.33 -9.85
N TYR A 276 -10.34 -1.49 -10.70
CA TYR A 276 -8.94 -1.10 -10.56
C TYR A 276 -8.72 0.02 -9.52
N GLY A 277 -9.67 0.95 -9.39
CA GLY A 277 -9.56 2.10 -8.49
C GLY A 277 -9.56 1.74 -7.00
N ASN A 278 -9.45 2.75 -6.16
CA ASN A 278 -9.45 2.61 -4.71
C ASN A 278 -10.81 2.09 -4.23
N VAL A 279 -10.77 1.03 -3.44
CA VAL A 279 -11.93 0.53 -2.68
C VAL A 279 -11.41 0.16 -1.31
N ILE A 280 -11.28 1.17 -0.44
CA ILE A 280 -10.67 1.02 0.88
C ILE A 280 -11.57 1.59 1.96
N SER A 281 -11.52 0.98 3.13
CA SER A 281 -12.05 1.55 4.36
C SER A 281 -10.95 1.50 5.42
N VAL A 282 -10.95 2.46 6.34
CA VAL A 282 -9.96 2.55 7.42
C VAL A 282 -10.68 2.59 8.77
N PRO A 283 -11.31 1.48 9.22
CA PRO A 283 -11.81 1.39 10.59
C PRO A 283 -10.68 1.63 11.59
N TYR A 284 -11.02 2.21 12.72
CA TYR A 284 -10.06 2.45 13.79
C TYR A 284 -10.66 2.23 15.17
N GLY A 285 -9.81 1.78 16.09
CA GLY A 285 -10.11 1.70 17.51
C GLY A 285 -9.45 2.84 18.27
N VAL A 286 -10.03 3.17 19.43
CA VAL A 286 -9.46 4.14 20.38
C VAL A 286 -9.42 3.50 21.77
N ALA A 287 -8.29 3.66 22.47
CA ALA A 287 -8.11 3.24 23.85
C ALA A 287 -7.07 4.13 24.54
N SER A 288 -7.16 4.28 25.85
CA SER A 288 -6.13 4.99 26.61
C SER A 288 -4.86 4.16 26.69
N ILE A 289 -3.70 4.80 26.82
CA ILE A 289 -2.42 4.09 27.01
C ILE A 289 -2.45 3.25 28.31
N GLY A 290 -3.07 3.75 29.37
CA GLY A 290 -3.23 2.99 30.63
C GLY A 290 -4.04 1.72 30.45
N ASP A 291 -5.14 1.78 29.70
CA ASP A 291 -5.95 0.61 29.36
C ASP A 291 -5.17 -0.37 28.49
N LEU A 292 -4.49 0.11 27.45
CA LEU A 292 -3.70 -0.74 26.56
C LEU A 292 -2.59 -1.46 27.29
N ASN A 293 -1.94 -0.82 28.26
CA ASN A 293 -0.86 -1.45 29.03
C ASN A 293 -1.39 -2.53 29.98
N THR A 294 -2.58 -2.33 30.56
CA THR A 294 -3.17 -3.25 31.55
C THR A 294 -3.97 -4.41 30.94
N MET A 295 -4.67 -4.19 29.82
CA MET A 295 -5.51 -5.20 29.18
C MET A 295 -4.69 -6.42 28.75
N PRO A 296 -5.16 -7.66 28.97
CA PRO A 296 -4.55 -8.84 28.36
C PRO A 296 -4.66 -8.79 26.83
N LEU A 297 -3.74 -9.46 26.14
CA LEU A 297 -3.63 -9.35 24.67
C LEU A 297 -4.92 -9.78 23.94
N HIS A 298 -5.64 -10.79 24.46
CA HIS A 298 -6.90 -11.24 23.87
C HIS A 298 -8.00 -10.17 23.92
N GLU A 299 -8.10 -9.38 24.99
CA GLU A 299 -9.07 -8.27 25.06
C GLU A 299 -8.75 -7.16 24.07
N VAL A 300 -7.46 -6.84 23.87
CA VAL A 300 -7.05 -5.89 22.82
C VAL A 300 -7.35 -6.47 21.44
N ALA A 301 -7.14 -7.78 21.24
CA ALA A 301 -7.49 -8.45 20.00
C ALA A 301 -9.00 -8.47 19.74
N ASP A 302 -9.83 -8.54 20.78
CA ASP A 302 -11.28 -8.42 20.67
C ASP A 302 -11.70 -7.01 20.24
N LYS A 303 -11.05 -5.97 20.77
CA LYS A 303 -11.24 -4.59 20.29
C LYS A 303 -10.86 -4.44 18.82
N VAL A 304 -9.69 -4.94 18.43
CA VAL A 304 -9.22 -4.92 17.03
C VAL A 304 -10.19 -5.67 16.12
N HIS A 305 -10.65 -6.84 16.56
CA HIS A 305 -11.64 -7.58 15.80
C HIS A 305 -12.97 -6.81 15.66
N GLY A 306 -13.44 -6.16 16.73
CA GLY A 306 -14.67 -5.38 16.74
C GLY A 306 -14.68 -4.34 15.62
N PHE A 307 -13.73 -3.40 15.62
CA PHE A 307 -13.72 -2.34 14.60
C PHE A 307 -13.39 -2.85 13.19
N VAL A 308 -12.61 -3.92 13.05
CA VAL A 308 -12.35 -4.53 11.72
C VAL A 308 -13.60 -5.23 11.18
N ALA A 309 -14.34 -5.95 12.03
CA ALA A 309 -15.55 -6.68 11.63
C ALA A 309 -16.76 -5.78 11.43
N GLU A 310 -16.84 -4.66 12.17
CA GLU A 310 -17.88 -3.64 12.03
C GLU A 310 -17.71 -2.76 10.78
N THR A 311 -16.71 -3.03 9.93
CA THR A 311 -16.61 -2.36 8.63
C THR A 311 -17.80 -2.78 7.76
N THR A 312 -18.79 -1.90 7.64
CA THR A 312 -20.03 -2.14 6.88
C THR A 312 -19.98 -1.46 5.51
N ASN A 313 -20.90 -1.88 4.63
CA ASN A 313 -21.18 -1.20 3.35
C ASN A 313 -21.47 0.30 3.53
N GLU A 314 -22.15 0.68 4.60
CA GLU A 314 -22.48 2.08 4.88
C GLU A 314 -21.23 2.92 5.15
N SER A 315 -20.17 2.34 5.71
CA SER A 315 -18.89 3.06 5.89
C SER A 315 -18.14 3.32 4.58
N ILE A 316 -18.40 2.52 3.52
CA ILE A 316 -17.73 2.60 2.22
C ILE A 316 -18.55 3.45 1.22
N LEU A 317 -19.88 3.33 1.25
CA LEU A 317 -20.82 4.04 0.35
C LEU A 317 -21.42 5.30 1.00
N GLY A 318 -21.07 5.58 2.25
CA GLY A 318 -21.70 6.61 3.08
C GLY A 318 -21.19 8.04 2.86
N GLY A 319 -20.08 8.21 2.14
CA GLY A 319 -19.51 9.51 1.76
C GLY A 319 -20.10 10.09 0.48
#